data_AF-A0A2Z6D016-F1
#
_entry.id   AF-A0A2Z6D016-F1
#
_cell.length_a   1.000
_cell.length_b   1.000
_cell.length_c   1.000
_cell.angle_alpha   90.00
_cell.angle_beta   90.00
_cell.angle_gamma   90.00
#
_symmetry.space_group_name_H-M   'P 1'
#
loop_
_entity.id
_entity.type
_entity.pdbx_description
1 polymer ?
#
loop_
_entity_poly.entity_id
_entity_poly.type
_entity_poly.pdbx_seq_one_letter_code
_entity_poly.pdbx_strand_id
1 'polypeptide(L)'
;MMEDIISVKNLSMAYPVYSSPKSMFLEMVTGKIRHDLFWALQDVSFAIKAKQKVGIIGPNGSGKSTLLKIITGNLQPTSGQVEVNGKISAMLSLTSFLNPEETGLENIRFNLIMNGCLKEEIEIITEEIIEFTELGHFIYAPVKTYSSGMNAKLAFAITTAIKPEILVVDEILSVGDAYFMGKATKRMIDLCDQGKGLIFVSHSTSAVQMLCDTVIWLDNGSLREMGEAEYVLNKYEEDYRKREDEATRIGNMAKKQQSTYLVSNLDVTESNILIVRLVSNQDNCIFADTHYIRHIKLSSDCWEDLIVPLTLQNLEDLDVNVCLDLLESEWGRLYSKDGYECRILSAKSGKKNGGYIFIKLPPDILKAKSYNLNLLVESRSILDKEKINIEFINYKTGTWQKVDTIEYQNLQDGWESTIAKLEIPSISVEDYQLTLHKIQEESKPDIEIEEINLTVNGEDKYIIDAHQPFEITVTVFANRLVAVADVGIKITRSDGVHTFWQSSGLKNYNLHNISGRVKVCFKFKENYIAAGEYSVSAYCANGWNYENNFPYSEVLARNVSGLKFKVNNEFPGVCFGLVNIQVPVEYITEDI
;
A
#
# COMPACT_ATOMS: atom_id res chain seq x y z
N MET A 1 -8.34 -37.90 10.42
CA MET A 1 -8.44 -36.45 10.12
C MET A 1 -7.36 -35.76 10.93
N MET A 2 -6.53 -34.92 10.31
CA MET A 2 -5.52 -34.16 11.07
C MET A 2 -6.25 -33.22 12.05
N GLU A 3 -5.80 -33.21 13.29
CA GLU A 3 -6.35 -32.40 14.37
C GLU A 3 -5.97 -30.93 14.18
N ASP A 4 -6.91 -30.02 14.46
CA ASP A 4 -6.68 -28.58 14.42
C ASP A 4 -5.89 -28.17 15.67
N ILE A 5 -4.70 -27.61 15.48
CA ILE A 5 -3.85 -27.10 16.57
C ILE A 5 -4.25 -25.69 16.97
N ILE A 6 -4.82 -24.91 16.05
CA ILE A 6 -5.34 -23.58 16.30
C ILE A 6 -6.66 -23.44 15.54
N SER A 7 -7.71 -23.02 16.25
CA SER A 7 -9.02 -22.71 15.66
C SER A 7 -9.41 -21.29 16.02
N VAL A 8 -9.64 -20.46 15.00
CA VAL A 8 -10.07 -19.07 15.13
C VAL A 8 -11.47 -18.96 14.51
N LYS A 9 -12.45 -18.50 15.30
CA LYS A 9 -13.85 -18.40 14.88
C LYS A 9 -14.41 -17.01 15.17
N ASN A 10 -14.86 -16.34 14.11
CA ASN A 10 -15.53 -15.02 14.15
C ASN A 10 -14.76 -13.99 14.99
N LEU A 11 -13.43 -13.99 14.88
CA LEU A 11 -12.57 -13.19 15.72
C LEU A 11 -12.64 -11.72 15.33
N SER A 12 -13.00 -10.88 16.29
CA SER A 12 -12.99 -9.43 16.11
C SER A 12 -12.31 -8.74 17.28
N MET A 13 -11.50 -7.72 16.95
CA MET A 13 -10.77 -6.91 17.91
C MET A 13 -10.98 -5.42 17.59
N ALA A 14 -11.55 -4.70 18.55
CA ALA A 14 -11.74 -3.26 18.49
C ALA A 14 -10.96 -2.56 19.61
N TYR A 15 -10.39 -1.40 19.29
CA TYR A 15 -9.78 -0.50 20.25
C TYR A 15 -10.67 0.74 20.44
N PRO A 16 -10.95 1.15 21.69
CA PRO A 16 -11.66 2.39 21.93
C PRO A 16 -10.76 3.58 21.58
N VAL A 17 -11.26 4.47 20.72
CA VAL A 17 -10.60 5.70 20.29
C VAL A 17 -11.35 6.87 20.89
N TYR A 18 -10.67 7.60 21.77
CA TYR A 18 -11.21 8.77 22.44
C TYR A 18 -10.75 10.04 21.71
N SER A 19 -11.66 11.01 21.52
CA SER A 19 -11.32 12.31 20.92
C SER A 19 -10.40 13.15 21.82
N SER A 20 -10.45 12.93 23.14
CA SER A 20 -9.57 13.60 24.12
C SER A 20 -9.47 12.82 25.45
N PRO A 21 -8.41 13.03 26.26
CA PRO A 21 -8.31 12.42 27.60
C PRO A 21 -9.48 12.76 28.53
N LYS A 22 -10.08 13.95 28.36
CA LYS A 22 -11.28 14.35 29.12
C LYS A 22 -12.50 13.49 28.79
N SER A 23 -12.66 13.08 27.53
CA SER A 23 -13.77 12.21 27.11
C SER A 23 -13.71 10.83 27.76
N MET A 24 -12.49 10.28 27.92
CA MET A 24 -12.26 9.04 28.66
C MET A 24 -12.63 9.17 30.14
N PHE A 25 -12.22 10.26 30.80
CA PHE A 25 -12.58 10.50 32.21
C PHE A 25 -14.09 10.69 32.39
N LEU A 26 -14.73 11.46 31.50
CA LEU A 26 -16.18 11.68 31.53
C LEU A 26 -16.94 10.38 31.29
N GLU A 27 -16.50 9.52 30.39
CA GLU A 27 -17.11 8.20 30.19
C GLU A 27 -17.01 7.33 31.44
N MET A 28 -15.83 7.30 32.08
CA MET A 28 -15.62 6.54 33.31
C MET A 28 -16.54 7.00 34.46
N VAL A 29 -16.80 8.31 34.56
CA VAL A 29 -17.65 8.90 35.61
C VAL A 29 -19.14 8.86 35.27
N THR A 30 -19.51 9.04 33.99
CA THR A 30 -20.92 9.18 33.57
C THR A 30 -21.52 7.90 33.01
N GLY A 31 -20.71 6.89 32.69
CA GLY A 31 -21.14 5.64 32.07
C GLY A 31 -21.66 5.77 30.63
N LYS A 32 -21.66 6.99 30.06
CA LYS A 32 -22.06 7.23 28.67
C LYS A 32 -20.86 7.01 27.75
N ILE A 33 -21.01 6.11 26.78
CA ILE A 33 -20.01 5.82 25.75
C ILE A 33 -19.66 7.12 25.01
N ARG A 34 -18.38 7.47 25.00
CA ARG A 34 -17.80 8.67 24.35
C ARG A 34 -16.59 8.33 23.48
N HIS A 35 -16.29 7.04 23.30
CA HIS A 35 -15.27 6.55 22.38
C HIS A 35 -15.89 5.95 21.11
N ASP A 36 -15.16 6.06 20.01
CA ASP A 36 -15.40 5.30 18.79
C ASP A 36 -14.64 3.97 18.85
N LEU A 37 -15.03 2.99 18.03
CA LEU A 37 -14.34 1.69 17.95
C LEU A 37 -13.50 1.61 16.66
N PHE A 38 -12.19 1.51 16.83
CA PHE A 38 -11.26 1.16 15.75
C PHE A 38 -11.12 -0.36 15.67
N TRP A 39 -11.69 -0.96 14.63
CA TRP A 39 -11.62 -2.40 14.38
C TRP A 39 -10.28 -2.76 13.76
N ALA A 40 -9.40 -3.37 14.55
CA ALA A 40 -8.12 -3.89 14.09
C ALA A 40 -8.26 -5.28 13.46
N LEU A 41 -9.27 -6.05 13.88
CA LEU A 41 -9.69 -7.31 13.25
C LEU A 41 -11.22 -7.37 13.23
N GLN A 42 -11.81 -7.88 12.16
CA GLN A 42 -13.25 -8.02 12.02
C GLN A 42 -13.60 -9.36 11.34
N ASP A 43 -14.38 -10.18 12.03
CA ASP A 43 -14.95 -11.45 11.56
C ASP A 43 -13.94 -12.44 10.95
N VAL A 44 -12.73 -12.52 11.52
CA VAL A 44 -11.67 -13.42 11.02
C VAL A 44 -11.93 -14.86 11.47
N SER A 45 -11.95 -15.80 10.53
CA SER A 45 -12.15 -17.24 10.83
C SER A 45 -11.22 -18.11 10.00
N PHE A 46 -10.45 -18.99 10.65
CA PHE A 46 -9.59 -19.98 10.01
C PHE A 46 -9.17 -21.08 10.99
N ALA A 47 -8.63 -22.18 10.48
CA ALA A 47 -8.06 -23.25 11.28
C ALA A 47 -6.68 -23.65 10.75
N ILE A 48 -5.76 -23.99 11.67
CA ILE A 48 -4.41 -24.45 11.36
C ILE A 48 -4.29 -25.89 11.85
N LYS A 49 -3.87 -26.79 10.96
CA LYS A 49 -3.69 -28.21 11.24
C LYS A 49 -2.31 -28.51 11.79
N ALA A 50 -2.19 -29.62 12.50
CA ALA A 50 -0.89 -30.13 12.91
C ALA A 50 0.07 -30.29 11.70
N LYS A 51 1.33 -29.90 11.88
CA LYS A 51 2.43 -29.86 10.91
C LYS A 51 2.24 -28.91 9.74
N GLN A 52 1.20 -28.07 9.76
CA GLN A 52 1.02 -27.03 8.76
C GLN A 52 1.94 -25.85 9.06
N LYS A 53 2.64 -25.36 8.03
CA LYS A 53 3.48 -24.15 8.09
C LYS A 53 2.70 -23.00 7.44
N VAL A 54 2.26 -22.04 8.26
CA VAL A 54 1.34 -20.98 7.83
C VAL A 54 2.02 -19.62 7.87
N GLY A 55 2.07 -18.93 6.73
CA GLY A 55 2.49 -17.55 6.59
C GLY A 55 1.34 -16.57 6.80
N ILE A 56 1.55 -15.45 7.49
CA ILE A 56 0.56 -14.35 7.55
C ILE A 56 1.15 -13.12 6.87
N ILE A 57 0.49 -12.65 5.80
CA ILE A 57 0.90 -11.50 4.99
C ILE A 57 -0.18 -10.40 4.98
N GLY A 58 0.22 -9.19 4.62
CA GLY A 58 -0.68 -8.04 4.48
C GLY A 58 0.03 -6.70 4.68
N PRO A 59 -0.59 -5.58 4.29
CA PRO A 59 0.01 -4.25 4.46
C PRO A 59 0.19 -3.87 5.94
N ASN A 60 0.96 -2.81 6.20
CA ASN A 60 1.05 -2.24 7.55
C ASN A 60 -0.34 -1.81 8.04
N GLY A 61 -0.66 -2.10 9.30
CA GLY A 61 -2.00 -1.82 9.84
C GLY A 61 -3.09 -2.84 9.48
N SER A 62 -2.79 -3.92 8.74
CA SER A 62 -3.79 -4.94 8.37
C SER A 62 -4.27 -5.85 9.52
N GLY A 63 -3.69 -5.72 10.72
CA GLY A 63 -4.09 -6.49 11.90
C GLY A 63 -3.20 -7.69 12.24
N LYS A 64 -2.11 -7.97 11.50
CA LYS A 64 -1.19 -9.12 11.73
C LYS A 64 -0.69 -9.24 13.17
N SER A 65 -0.08 -8.18 13.71
CA SER A 65 0.46 -8.20 15.08
C SER A 65 -0.64 -8.29 16.13
N THR A 66 -1.84 -7.75 15.85
CA THR A 66 -3.02 -7.90 16.71
C THR A 66 -3.48 -9.36 16.74
N LEU A 67 -3.57 -10.01 15.57
CA LEU A 67 -3.94 -11.42 15.45
C LEU A 67 -2.94 -12.31 16.19
N LEU A 68 -1.64 -12.06 16.02
CA LEU A 68 -0.61 -12.78 16.74
C LEU A 68 -0.75 -12.65 18.26
N LYS A 69 -0.92 -11.43 18.77
CA LYS A 69 -1.09 -11.21 20.22
C LYS A 69 -2.30 -11.95 20.78
N ILE A 70 -3.36 -12.11 20.00
CA ILE A 70 -4.54 -12.86 20.42
C ILE A 70 -4.26 -14.36 20.41
N ILE A 71 -3.64 -14.88 19.35
CA ILE A 71 -3.27 -16.31 19.25
C ILE A 71 -2.32 -16.70 20.39
N THR A 72 -1.35 -15.84 20.72
CA THR A 72 -0.39 -16.09 21.80
C THR A 72 -0.97 -15.90 23.21
N GLY A 73 -2.23 -15.45 23.32
CA GLY A 73 -2.88 -15.20 24.60
C GLY A 73 -2.48 -13.89 25.29
N ASN A 74 -1.67 -13.05 24.65
CA ASN A 74 -1.25 -11.75 25.17
C ASN A 74 -2.32 -10.67 25.06
N LEU A 75 -3.37 -10.90 24.26
CA LEU A 75 -4.47 -9.97 24.05
C LEU A 75 -5.79 -10.75 24.01
N GLN A 76 -6.79 -10.30 24.77
CA GLN A 76 -8.14 -10.86 24.72
C GLN A 76 -8.92 -10.22 23.56
N PRO A 77 -9.63 -10.99 22.74
CA PRO A 77 -10.44 -10.44 21.66
C PRO A 77 -11.69 -9.72 22.20
N THR A 78 -12.22 -8.78 21.42
CA THR A 78 -13.48 -8.11 21.74
C THR A 78 -14.67 -9.06 21.57
N SER A 79 -14.62 -9.92 20.54
CA SER A 79 -15.61 -10.98 20.30
C SER A 79 -15.00 -12.11 19.45
N GLY A 80 -15.69 -13.25 19.40
CA GLY A 80 -15.19 -14.47 18.77
C GLY A 80 -14.40 -15.35 19.73
N GLN A 81 -13.83 -16.42 19.21
CA GLN A 81 -13.11 -17.43 20.01
C GLN A 81 -11.82 -17.85 19.32
N VAL A 82 -10.77 -18.04 20.13
CA VAL A 82 -9.52 -18.67 19.72
C VAL A 82 -9.26 -19.86 20.63
N GLU A 83 -9.10 -21.04 20.04
CA GLU A 83 -8.72 -22.27 20.71
C GLU A 83 -7.32 -22.68 20.23
N VAL A 84 -6.42 -22.98 21.18
CA VAL A 84 -5.04 -23.38 20.91
C VAL A 84 -4.77 -24.69 21.64
N ASN A 85 -4.46 -25.73 20.87
CA ASN A 85 -4.16 -27.08 21.35
C ASN A 85 -2.64 -27.32 21.37
N GLY A 86 -1.96 -26.70 22.33
CA GLY A 86 -0.53 -26.88 22.57
C GLY A 86 0.14 -25.65 23.21
N LYS A 87 1.38 -25.80 23.64
CA LYS A 87 2.18 -24.69 24.18
C LYS A 87 2.74 -23.84 23.05
N ILE A 88 2.29 -22.58 22.96
CA ILE A 88 2.84 -21.59 22.05
C ILE A 88 4.14 -21.03 22.63
N SER A 89 5.20 -21.04 21.82
CA SER A 89 6.37 -20.20 22.03
C SER A 89 6.37 -19.12 20.96
N ALA A 90 6.18 -17.87 21.39
CA ALA A 90 6.22 -16.72 20.52
C ALA A 90 7.60 -16.06 20.61
N MET A 91 8.31 -16.02 19.49
CA MET A 91 9.52 -15.23 19.37
C MET A 91 9.11 -13.83 18.91
N LEU A 92 8.76 -12.96 19.87
CA LEU A 92 8.39 -11.57 19.61
C LEU A 92 9.53 -10.69 20.13
N SER A 93 10.27 -10.03 19.23
CA SER A 93 11.37 -9.11 19.56
C SER A 93 12.53 -9.72 20.39
N LEU A 94 13.43 -10.40 19.68
CA LEU A 94 14.58 -11.16 20.22
C LEU A 94 15.44 -10.44 21.26
N THR A 95 15.62 -9.12 21.17
CA THR A 95 16.60 -8.38 21.99
C THR A 95 16.09 -7.97 23.37
N SER A 96 14.79 -8.06 23.63
CA SER A 96 14.17 -7.53 24.85
C SER A 96 14.33 -8.40 26.11
N PHE A 97 14.90 -9.60 25.98
CA PHE A 97 15.00 -10.60 27.07
C PHE A 97 16.42 -10.79 27.64
N LEU A 98 17.43 -10.10 27.08
CA LEU A 98 18.81 -10.18 27.60
C LEU A 98 19.06 -9.10 28.66
N ASN A 99 19.65 -9.48 29.79
CA ASN A 99 20.14 -8.55 30.80
C ASN A 99 21.53 -8.00 30.38
N PRO A 100 21.66 -6.69 30.11
CA PRO A 100 22.91 -6.10 29.62
C PRO A 100 24.07 -6.15 30.63
N GLU A 101 23.76 -6.20 31.94
CA GLU A 101 24.77 -6.19 33.00
C GLU A 101 25.39 -7.58 33.26
N GLU A 102 24.72 -8.64 32.81
CA GLU A 102 25.16 -10.03 32.98
C GLU A 102 25.96 -10.50 31.77
N THR A 103 26.78 -11.54 31.95
CA THR A 103 27.51 -12.19 30.86
C THR A 103 26.58 -12.93 29.90
N GLY A 104 27.06 -13.24 28.70
CA GLY A 104 26.33 -14.09 27.76
C GLY A 104 25.98 -15.46 28.37
N LEU A 105 26.90 -16.06 29.14
CA LEU A 105 26.68 -17.33 29.82
C LEU A 105 25.58 -17.27 30.89
N GLU A 106 25.58 -16.22 31.71
CA GLU A 106 24.55 -15.99 32.72
C GLU A 106 23.18 -15.77 32.06
N ASN A 107 23.14 -15.01 30.97
CA ASN A 107 21.93 -14.82 30.17
C ASN A 107 21.38 -16.13 29.59
N ILE A 108 22.24 -17.02 29.08
CA ILE A 108 21.82 -18.34 28.59
C ILE A 108 21.17 -19.13 29.73
N ARG A 109 21.88 -19.32 30.83
CA ARG A 109 21.42 -20.13 31.97
C ARG A 109 20.12 -19.60 32.56
N PHE A 110 20.04 -18.29 32.77
CA PHE A 110 18.85 -17.63 33.29
C PHE A 110 17.63 -17.87 32.40
N ASN A 111 17.77 -17.70 31.09
CA ASN A 111 16.66 -17.91 30.16
C ASN A 111 16.22 -19.38 30.10
N LEU A 112 17.15 -20.35 30.15
CA LEU A 112 16.78 -21.77 30.20
C LEU A 112 16.03 -22.13 31.48
N ILE A 113 16.45 -21.60 32.63
CA ILE A 113 15.76 -21.76 33.92
C ILE A 113 14.35 -21.18 33.85
N MET A 114 14.21 -19.96 33.33
CA MET A 114 12.91 -19.28 33.20
C MET A 114 11.94 -20.02 32.27
N ASN A 115 12.45 -20.79 31.32
CA ASN A 115 11.65 -21.63 30.43
C ASN A 115 11.35 -23.03 30.99
N GLY A 116 11.83 -23.35 32.20
CA GLY A 116 11.50 -24.58 32.91
C GLY A 116 12.37 -25.78 32.55
N CYS A 117 13.56 -25.58 31.98
CA CYS A 117 14.51 -26.66 31.69
C CYS A 117 15.05 -27.30 32.99
N LEU A 118 15.26 -28.62 32.97
CA LEU A 118 15.86 -29.33 34.10
C LEU A 118 17.36 -29.05 34.17
N LYS A 119 17.94 -29.17 35.37
CA LYS A 119 19.38 -28.90 35.60
C LYS A 119 20.31 -29.68 34.66
N GLU A 120 19.98 -30.94 34.41
CA GLU A 120 20.74 -31.84 33.53
C GLU A 120 20.68 -31.41 32.05
N GLU A 121 19.55 -30.84 31.63
CA GLU A 121 19.35 -30.33 30.26
C GLU A 121 20.04 -28.98 30.06
N ILE A 122 20.09 -28.14 31.09
CA ILE A 122 20.67 -26.80 31.02
C ILE A 122 22.14 -26.86 30.59
N GLU A 123 22.94 -27.79 31.11
CA GLU A 123 24.36 -27.88 30.73
C GLU A 123 24.52 -28.23 29.25
N ILE A 124 23.79 -29.24 28.77
CA ILE A 124 23.82 -29.70 27.38
C ILE A 124 23.38 -28.58 26.43
N ILE A 125 22.24 -27.94 26.73
CA ILE A 125 21.68 -26.86 25.90
C ILE A 125 22.60 -25.63 25.93
N THR A 126 23.24 -25.34 27.06
CA THR A 126 24.19 -24.22 27.17
C THR A 126 25.37 -24.42 26.23
N GLU A 127 25.97 -25.62 26.20
CA GLU A 127 27.08 -25.92 25.29
C GLU A 127 26.66 -25.79 23.81
N GLU A 128 25.49 -26.32 23.47
CA GLU A 128 24.92 -26.20 22.12
C GLU A 128 24.74 -24.73 21.69
N ILE A 129 24.23 -23.87 22.58
CA ILE A 129 24.06 -22.44 22.32
C ILE A 129 25.43 -21.76 22.13
N ILE A 130 26.41 -22.07 22.97
CA ILE A 130 27.76 -21.50 22.86
C ILE A 130 28.38 -21.86 21.51
N GLU A 131 28.29 -23.12 21.09
CA GLU A 131 28.79 -23.59 19.80
C GLU A 131 28.03 -22.94 18.62
N PHE A 132 26.71 -22.84 18.73
CA PHE A 132 25.88 -22.28 17.66
C PHE A 132 26.19 -20.79 17.42
N THR A 133 26.34 -20.01 18.49
CA THR A 133 26.55 -18.55 18.43
C THR A 133 27.93 -18.14 17.93
N GLU A 134 28.94 -19.01 18.03
CA GLU A 134 30.33 -18.74 17.65
C GLU A 134 30.94 -17.48 18.31
N LEU A 135 30.41 -17.08 19.48
CA LEU A 135 30.87 -15.87 20.20
C LEU A 135 32.22 -16.07 20.90
N GLY A 136 32.68 -17.32 21.05
CA GLY A 136 33.97 -17.64 21.67
C GLY A 136 34.09 -17.02 23.06
N HIS A 137 35.20 -16.31 23.32
CA HIS A 137 35.48 -15.70 24.62
C HIS A 137 34.50 -14.59 25.02
N PHE A 138 33.79 -13.97 24.06
CA PHE A 138 32.82 -12.92 24.36
C PHE A 138 31.65 -13.43 25.20
N ILE A 139 31.39 -14.74 25.23
CA ILE A 139 30.31 -15.31 26.06
C ILE A 139 30.50 -15.03 27.55
N TYR A 140 31.74 -14.83 27.99
CA TYR A 140 32.10 -14.50 29.38
C TYR A 140 32.16 -12.99 29.65
N ALA A 141 31.89 -12.15 28.64
CA ALA A 141 31.80 -10.70 28.79
C ALA A 141 30.35 -10.25 28.98
N PRO A 142 30.10 -9.14 29.71
CA PRO A 142 28.77 -8.56 29.85
C PRO A 142 28.12 -8.22 28.50
N VAL A 143 26.83 -8.49 28.36
CA VAL A 143 26.09 -8.31 27.10
C VAL A 143 26.08 -6.85 26.64
N LYS A 144 26.17 -5.87 27.53
CA LYS A 144 26.31 -4.44 27.17
C LYS A 144 27.53 -4.12 26.30
N THR A 145 28.55 -4.99 26.28
CA THR A 145 29.75 -4.80 25.43
C THR A 145 29.59 -5.43 24.04
N TYR A 146 28.45 -6.05 23.75
CA TYR A 146 28.21 -6.77 22.50
C TYR A 146 27.83 -5.79 21.39
N SER A 147 28.24 -6.10 20.16
CA SER A 147 27.67 -5.47 18.98
C SER A 147 26.20 -5.86 18.79
N SER A 148 25.45 -5.11 18.00
CA SER A 148 24.07 -5.46 17.62
C SER A 148 23.98 -6.87 17.02
N GLY A 149 24.95 -7.25 16.18
CA GLY A 149 25.03 -8.59 15.60
C GLY A 149 25.25 -9.68 16.64
N MET A 150 26.16 -9.48 17.60
CA MET A 150 26.41 -10.44 18.68
C MET A 150 25.19 -10.62 19.59
N ASN A 151 24.52 -9.52 19.93
CA ASN A 151 23.27 -9.54 20.69
C ASN A 151 22.20 -10.37 19.97
N ALA A 152 22.04 -10.13 18.67
CA ALA A 152 21.06 -10.83 17.87
C ALA A 152 21.38 -12.34 17.73
N LYS A 153 22.67 -12.70 17.54
CA LYS A 153 23.13 -14.10 17.52
C LYS A 153 22.79 -14.84 18.84
N LEU A 154 23.14 -14.25 19.98
CA LEU A 154 22.90 -14.83 21.29
C LEU A 154 21.40 -15.01 21.57
N ALA A 155 20.62 -13.95 21.35
CA ALA A 155 19.18 -13.98 21.56
C ALA A 155 18.49 -15.04 20.69
N PHE A 156 18.85 -15.10 19.40
CA PHE A 156 18.32 -16.11 18.49
C PHE A 156 18.65 -17.53 18.97
N ALA A 157 19.90 -17.79 19.35
CA ALA A 157 20.35 -19.10 19.78
C ALA A 157 19.64 -19.58 21.05
N ILE A 158 19.51 -18.73 22.07
CA ILE A 158 18.78 -19.03 23.31
C ILE A 158 17.32 -19.38 22.99
N THR A 159 16.67 -18.54 22.18
CA THR A 159 15.23 -18.69 21.89
C THR A 159 14.95 -19.95 21.06
N THR A 160 15.87 -20.32 20.17
CA THR A 160 15.76 -21.48 19.27
C THR A 160 16.35 -22.77 19.88
N ALA A 161 16.87 -22.73 21.10
CA ALA A 161 17.35 -23.92 21.80
C ALA A 161 16.22 -24.70 22.46
N ILE A 162 15.13 -24.03 22.83
CA ILE A 162 13.97 -24.65 23.45
C ILE A 162 12.98 -25.05 22.37
N LYS A 163 12.65 -26.35 22.30
CA LYS A 163 11.75 -26.90 21.29
C LYS A 163 10.29 -26.53 21.62
N PRO A 164 9.59 -25.76 20.78
CA PRO A 164 8.21 -25.39 21.01
C PRO A 164 7.24 -26.43 20.44
N GLU A 165 6.02 -26.51 20.97
CA GLU A 165 4.96 -27.28 20.32
C GLU A 165 4.37 -26.51 19.13
N ILE A 166 4.10 -25.22 19.32
CA ILE A 166 3.67 -24.28 18.28
C ILE A 166 4.65 -23.10 18.29
N LEU A 167 5.32 -22.88 17.17
CA LEU A 167 6.28 -21.77 17.02
C LEU A 167 5.58 -20.60 16.31
N VAL A 168 5.64 -19.42 16.94
CA VAL A 168 5.21 -18.15 16.32
C VAL A 168 6.44 -17.28 16.12
N VAL A 169 6.66 -16.82 14.89
CA VAL A 169 7.84 -16.02 14.50
C VAL A 169 7.39 -14.70 13.90
N ASP A 170 7.96 -13.58 14.35
CA ASP A 170 7.71 -12.24 13.79
C ASP A 170 9.03 -11.60 13.35
N GLU A 171 9.28 -11.53 12.03
CA GLU A 171 10.41 -10.78 11.42
C GLU A 171 11.84 -11.14 11.89
N ILE A 172 12.09 -12.39 12.28
CA ILE A 172 13.32 -12.79 12.99
C ILE A 172 14.51 -13.18 12.10
N LEU A 173 14.32 -13.43 10.81
CA LEU A 173 15.40 -14.02 10.00
C LEU A 173 16.51 -13.04 9.61
N SER A 174 16.35 -11.74 9.87
CA SER A 174 17.34 -10.69 9.54
C SER A 174 18.38 -10.52 10.66
N VAL A 175 18.97 -11.62 11.14
CA VAL A 175 19.91 -11.62 12.28
C VAL A 175 21.33 -11.94 11.82
N GLY A 176 22.26 -11.04 12.14
CA GLY A 176 23.70 -11.26 11.98
C GLY A 176 24.23 -10.97 10.58
N ASP A 177 25.34 -11.62 10.23
CA ASP A 177 25.96 -11.60 8.91
C ASP A 177 25.33 -12.67 7.99
N ALA A 178 25.59 -12.57 6.67
CA ALA A 178 25.03 -13.49 5.68
C ALA A 178 25.36 -14.97 5.94
N TYR A 179 26.51 -15.26 6.55
CA TYR A 179 26.90 -16.61 6.93
C TYR A 179 26.03 -17.13 8.09
N PHE A 180 25.86 -16.33 9.15
CA PHE A 180 25.00 -16.67 10.28
C PHE A 180 23.53 -16.77 9.89
N MET A 181 23.06 -15.92 8.96
CA MET A 181 21.71 -16.02 8.42
C MET A 181 21.43 -17.40 7.80
N GLY A 182 22.37 -17.96 7.03
CA GLY A 182 22.21 -19.32 6.50
C GLY A 182 22.07 -20.38 7.61
N LYS A 183 22.86 -20.24 8.68
CA LYS A 183 22.83 -21.12 9.86
C LYS A 183 21.51 -20.97 10.63
N ALA A 184 21.03 -19.74 10.80
CA ALA A 184 19.76 -19.40 11.43
C ALA A 184 18.56 -19.95 10.65
N THR A 185 18.54 -19.76 9.33
CA THR A 185 17.49 -20.32 8.45
C THR A 185 17.44 -21.83 8.53
N LYS A 186 18.59 -22.51 8.49
CA LYS A 186 18.63 -23.97 8.65
C LYS A 186 18.07 -24.41 10.01
N ARG A 187 18.50 -23.78 11.10
CA ARG A 187 17.99 -24.07 12.45
C ARG A 187 16.49 -23.85 12.55
N MET A 188 15.95 -22.82 11.89
CA MET A 188 14.52 -22.58 11.83
C MET A 188 13.79 -23.71 11.10
N ILE A 189 14.28 -24.13 9.92
CA ILE A 189 13.70 -25.25 9.17
C ILE A 189 13.69 -26.52 10.04
N ASP A 190 14.81 -26.84 10.68
CA ASP A 190 14.94 -28.02 11.54
C ASP A 190 13.98 -27.97 12.75
N LEU A 191 13.76 -26.79 13.33
CA LEU A 191 12.80 -26.59 14.41
C LEU A 191 11.35 -26.74 13.93
N CYS A 192 11.05 -26.25 12.72
CA CYS A 192 9.73 -26.37 12.12
C CYS A 192 9.38 -27.84 11.82
N ASP A 193 10.35 -28.62 11.34
CA ASP A 193 10.15 -30.04 11.03
C ASP A 193 9.97 -30.92 12.29
N GLN A 194 10.48 -30.47 13.45
CA GLN A 194 10.37 -31.17 14.72
C GLN A 194 9.10 -30.84 15.52
N GLY A 195 8.45 -29.69 15.26
CA GLY A 195 7.29 -29.18 16.02
C GLY A 195 5.93 -29.77 15.64
N LYS A 196 4.87 -29.39 16.38
CA LYS A 196 3.48 -29.72 16.02
C LYS A 196 2.87 -28.75 15.01
N GLY A 197 3.46 -27.58 14.77
CA GLY A 197 3.06 -26.63 13.72
C GLY A 197 3.80 -25.28 13.82
N LEU A 198 3.83 -24.54 12.72
CA LEU A 198 4.51 -23.23 12.61
C LEU A 198 3.52 -22.16 12.14
N ILE A 199 3.48 -21.05 12.87
CA ILE A 199 2.95 -19.78 12.36
C ILE A 199 4.13 -18.84 12.13
N PHE A 200 4.31 -18.44 10.88
CA PHE A 200 5.34 -17.52 10.48
C PHE A 200 4.69 -16.21 10.03
N VAL A 201 5.10 -15.11 10.63
CA VAL A 201 4.64 -13.77 10.24
C VAL A 201 5.85 -13.00 9.76
N SER A 202 5.78 -12.58 8.51
CA SER A 202 6.86 -11.84 7.88
C SER A 202 6.34 -10.92 6.81
N HIS A 203 6.98 -9.78 6.71
CA HIS A 203 6.84 -8.85 5.59
C HIS A 203 7.64 -9.28 4.35
N SER A 204 8.51 -10.29 4.47
CA SER A 204 9.29 -10.84 3.36
C SER A 204 8.51 -11.96 2.67
N THR A 205 8.03 -11.69 1.45
CA THR A 205 7.35 -12.69 0.60
C THR A 205 8.24 -13.88 0.30
N SER A 206 9.54 -13.64 0.08
CA SER A 206 10.53 -14.70 -0.19
C SER A 206 10.75 -15.63 1.01
N ALA A 207 10.80 -15.10 2.24
CA ALA A 207 10.90 -15.92 3.45
C ALA A 207 9.62 -16.75 3.68
N VAL A 208 8.45 -16.15 3.43
CA VAL A 208 7.16 -16.85 3.51
C VAL A 208 7.10 -17.98 2.49
N GLN A 209 7.52 -17.75 1.25
CA GLN A 209 7.54 -18.77 0.19
C GLN A 209 8.50 -19.93 0.52
N MET A 210 9.62 -19.65 1.18
CA MET A 210 10.60 -20.67 1.55
C MET A 210 10.14 -21.55 2.73
N LEU A 211 9.45 -20.95 3.71
CA LEU A 211 9.18 -21.59 5.00
C LEU A 211 7.72 -22.06 5.17
N CYS A 212 6.78 -21.55 4.37
CA CYS A 212 5.35 -21.79 4.56
C CYS A 212 4.74 -22.52 3.37
N ASP A 213 3.84 -23.46 3.67
CA ASP A 213 3.07 -24.18 2.63
C ASP A 213 1.74 -23.46 2.37
N THR A 214 1.19 -22.81 3.39
CA THR A 214 -0.10 -22.09 3.35
C THR A 214 0.12 -20.64 3.74
N VAL A 215 -0.61 -19.71 3.14
CA VAL A 215 -0.57 -18.29 3.46
C VAL A 215 -1.95 -17.75 3.74
N ILE A 216 -2.06 -16.90 4.78
CA ILE A 216 -3.24 -16.09 5.12
C ILE A 216 -2.92 -14.64 4.74
N TRP A 217 -3.75 -14.08 3.87
CA TRP A 217 -3.70 -12.68 3.50
C TRP A 217 -4.73 -11.88 4.31
N LEU A 218 -4.22 -11.01 5.18
CA LEU A 218 -5.02 -10.02 5.91
C LEU A 218 -5.00 -8.66 5.21
N ASP A 219 -6.18 -8.06 5.08
CA ASP A 219 -6.35 -6.71 4.53
C ASP A 219 -7.39 -5.95 5.36
N ASN A 220 -7.03 -4.77 5.85
CA ASN A 220 -7.88 -3.93 6.72
C ASN A 220 -8.60 -4.71 7.86
N GLY A 221 -7.88 -5.59 8.54
CA GLY A 221 -8.41 -6.37 9.66
C GLY A 221 -9.31 -7.55 9.28
N SER A 222 -9.52 -7.81 7.98
CA SER A 222 -10.32 -8.93 7.49
C SER A 222 -9.43 -9.97 6.81
N LEU A 223 -9.85 -11.24 6.85
CA LEU A 223 -9.23 -12.30 6.06
C LEU A 223 -9.68 -12.18 4.62
N ARG A 224 -8.76 -11.81 3.73
CA ARG A 224 -9.05 -11.66 2.30
C ARG A 224 -8.95 -12.99 1.58
N GLU A 225 -7.89 -13.76 1.86
CA GLU A 225 -7.68 -15.06 1.22
C GLU A 225 -6.78 -15.97 2.09
N MET A 226 -6.99 -17.28 2.00
CA MET A 226 -6.13 -18.29 2.61
C MET A 226 -5.98 -19.47 1.64
N GLY A 227 -4.74 -19.91 1.38
CA GLY A 227 -4.47 -20.95 0.40
C GLY A 227 -2.99 -21.31 0.28
N GLU A 228 -2.62 -22.03 -0.78
CA GLU A 228 -1.22 -22.36 -1.05
C GLU A 228 -0.36 -21.10 -1.19
N ALA A 229 0.86 -21.16 -0.64
CA ALA A 229 1.73 -20.00 -0.52
C ALA A 229 1.98 -19.30 -1.86
N GLU A 230 2.37 -20.05 -2.89
CA GLU A 230 2.66 -19.51 -4.22
C GLU A 230 1.47 -18.76 -4.83
N TYR A 231 0.27 -19.34 -4.74
CA TYR A 231 -0.95 -18.76 -5.29
C TYR A 231 -1.34 -17.44 -4.61
N VAL A 232 -1.35 -17.43 -3.27
CA VAL A 232 -1.75 -16.25 -2.49
C VAL A 232 -0.70 -15.14 -2.58
N LEU A 233 0.60 -15.48 -2.61
CA LEU A 233 1.68 -14.51 -2.78
C LEU A 233 1.61 -13.82 -4.13
N ASN A 234 1.36 -14.56 -5.21
CA ASN A 234 1.21 -13.96 -6.56
C ASN A 234 0.07 -12.94 -6.61
N LYS A 235 -1.10 -13.28 -6.04
CA LYS A 235 -2.24 -12.34 -5.94
C LYS A 235 -1.93 -11.12 -5.08
N TYR A 236 -1.24 -11.33 -3.96
CA TYR A 236 -0.83 -10.25 -3.07
C TYR A 236 0.11 -9.28 -3.79
N GLU A 237 1.09 -9.78 -4.54
CA GLU A 237 2.01 -8.95 -5.32
C GLU A 237 1.29 -8.17 -6.41
N GLU A 238 0.35 -8.77 -7.13
CA GLU A 238 -0.45 -8.07 -8.14
C GLU A 238 -1.28 -6.92 -7.54
N ASP A 239 -1.90 -7.14 -6.38
CA ASP A 239 -2.68 -6.11 -5.68
C ASP A 239 -1.78 -4.99 -5.13
N TYR A 240 -0.63 -5.36 -4.55
CA TYR A 240 0.35 -4.40 -4.06
C TYR A 240 0.89 -3.51 -5.19
N ARG A 241 1.21 -4.10 -6.34
CA ARG A 241 1.67 -3.37 -7.54
C ARG A 241 0.61 -2.36 -8.02
N LYS A 242 -0.66 -2.79 -8.13
CA LYS A 242 -1.77 -1.89 -8.51
C LYS A 242 -1.90 -0.70 -7.56
N ARG A 243 -1.81 -0.92 -6.24
CA ARG A 243 -1.89 0.13 -5.22
C ARG A 243 -0.68 1.08 -5.26
N GLU A 244 0.52 0.56 -5.51
CA GLU A 244 1.74 1.37 -5.60
C GLU A 244 1.74 2.24 -6.87
N ASP A 245 1.28 1.69 -8.00
CA ASP A 245 1.10 2.44 -9.25
C ASP A 245 0.07 3.56 -9.08
N GLU A 246 -1.04 3.29 -8.39
CA GLU A 246 -2.09 4.27 -8.10
C GLU A 246 -1.61 5.35 -7.11
N ALA A 247 -0.93 4.98 -6.02
CA ALA A 247 -0.35 5.91 -5.06
C ALA A 247 0.74 6.79 -5.66
N THR A 248 1.54 6.25 -6.60
CA THR A 248 2.57 7.02 -7.31
C THR A 248 1.95 7.98 -8.33
N ARG A 249 0.88 7.56 -9.04
CA ARG A 249 0.08 8.45 -9.90
C ARG A 249 -0.50 9.61 -9.08
N ILE A 250 -1.08 9.31 -7.91
CA ILE A 250 -1.66 10.31 -7.00
C ILE A 250 -0.58 11.20 -6.38
N GLY A 251 0.58 10.66 -6.00
CA GLY A 251 1.71 11.43 -5.45
C GLY A 251 2.35 12.38 -6.46
N ASN A 252 2.46 11.96 -7.72
CA ASN A 252 2.92 12.81 -8.82
C ASN A 252 1.86 13.87 -9.20
N MET A 253 0.57 13.52 -9.14
CA MET A 253 -0.53 14.50 -9.26
C MET A 253 -0.53 15.51 -8.09
N ALA A 254 -0.23 15.09 -6.86
CA ALA A 254 -0.19 15.95 -5.68
C ALA A 254 0.99 16.94 -5.68
N LYS A 255 2.15 16.56 -6.25
CA LYS A 255 3.26 17.50 -6.49
C LYS A 255 2.96 18.50 -7.61
N LYS A 256 2.22 18.09 -8.65
CA LYS A 256 1.69 18.99 -9.70
C LYS A 256 0.57 19.91 -9.18
N GLN A 257 -0.20 19.48 -8.18
CA GLN A 257 -1.33 20.24 -7.59
C GLN A 257 -0.93 21.53 -6.84
N GLN A 258 0.35 21.75 -6.51
CA GLN A 258 0.79 23.10 -6.07
C GLN A 258 0.77 24.14 -7.21
N SER A 259 0.64 23.67 -8.46
CA SER A 259 0.49 24.49 -9.65
C SER A 259 -0.67 23.97 -10.50
N THR A 260 -1.84 24.58 -10.30
CA THR A 260 -3.03 24.57 -11.17
C THR A 260 -4.14 23.56 -10.84
N TYR A 261 -5.29 24.12 -10.45
CA TYR A 261 -6.59 23.49 -10.23
C TYR A 261 -7.19 22.95 -11.56
N LEU A 262 -6.66 21.86 -12.13
CA LEU A 262 -7.21 21.27 -13.35
C LEU A 262 -7.79 19.88 -13.08
N VAL A 263 -9.00 19.71 -13.58
CA VAL A 263 -9.94 18.59 -13.38
C VAL A 263 -9.34 17.27 -13.90
N SER A 264 -9.59 16.15 -13.21
CA SER A 264 -9.23 14.81 -13.69
C SER A 264 -10.19 14.35 -14.79
N ASN A 265 -9.66 13.78 -15.88
CA ASN A 265 -10.42 13.30 -17.06
C ASN A 265 -11.51 12.24 -16.79
N LEU A 266 -11.61 11.71 -15.58
CA LEU A 266 -12.51 10.62 -15.21
C LEU A 266 -13.92 11.07 -14.84
N ASP A 267 -14.21 12.37 -14.87
CA ASP A 267 -15.38 12.92 -14.17
C ASP A 267 -16.52 13.39 -15.08
N VAL A 268 -16.41 13.34 -16.41
CA VAL A 268 -17.24 14.21 -17.26
C VAL A 268 -17.79 13.44 -18.48
N THR A 269 -18.92 12.74 -18.30
CA THR A 269 -19.57 11.91 -19.34
C THR A 269 -20.70 12.62 -20.11
N GLU A 270 -21.42 13.58 -19.52
CA GLU A 270 -22.55 14.27 -20.17
C GLU A 270 -22.63 15.77 -19.79
N SER A 271 -22.95 16.64 -20.75
CA SER A 271 -22.99 18.12 -20.58
C SER A 271 -24.08 18.62 -19.63
N ASN A 272 -24.98 17.73 -19.19
CA ASN A 272 -26.05 17.99 -18.24
C ASN A 272 -25.71 17.54 -16.81
N ILE A 273 -24.50 17.05 -16.54
CA ILE A 273 -24.10 16.64 -15.18
C ILE A 273 -23.31 17.77 -14.52
N LEU A 274 -23.77 18.20 -13.34
CA LEU A 274 -23.04 19.06 -12.44
C LEU A 274 -22.34 18.22 -11.37
N ILE A 275 -21.08 18.55 -11.10
CA ILE A 275 -20.29 17.90 -10.06
C ILE A 275 -20.02 18.90 -8.95
N VAL A 276 -20.39 18.49 -7.74
CA VAL A 276 -20.09 19.22 -6.51
C VAL A 276 -19.26 18.31 -5.62
N ARG A 277 -18.27 18.86 -4.93
CA ARG A 277 -17.49 18.10 -3.95
C ARG A 277 -17.49 18.79 -2.60
N LEU A 278 -17.55 17.96 -1.57
CA LEU A 278 -17.34 18.35 -0.18
C LEU A 278 -15.86 18.16 0.15
N VAL A 279 -15.17 19.22 0.57
CA VAL A 279 -13.73 19.21 0.86
C VAL A 279 -13.45 19.88 2.20
N SER A 280 -12.25 19.69 2.73
CA SER A 280 -11.83 20.46 3.90
C SER A 280 -11.72 21.95 3.55
N ASN A 281 -12.03 22.82 4.51
CA ASN A 281 -11.76 24.25 4.40
C ASN A 281 -10.27 24.62 4.54
N GLN A 282 -9.39 23.64 4.76
CA GLN A 282 -7.94 23.82 4.80
C GLN A 282 -7.32 24.01 3.40
N ASP A 283 -6.10 24.57 3.34
CA ASP A 283 -5.43 24.96 2.08
C ASP A 283 -5.15 23.79 1.11
N ASN A 284 -5.02 22.56 1.62
CA ASN A 284 -4.77 21.37 0.80
C ASN A 284 -6.08 20.65 0.39
N CYS A 285 -7.25 21.12 0.83
CA CYS A 285 -8.56 20.51 0.61
C CYS A 285 -8.69 19.05 1.10
N ILE A 286 -7.75 18.55 1.91
CA ILE A 286 -7.73 17.19 2.46
C ILE A 286 -8.31 17.22 3.87
N PHE A 287 -9.25 16.31 4.16
CA PHE A 287 -9.82 16.20 5.50
C PHE A 287 -8.79 15.71 6.53
N ALA A 288 -8.46 16.55 7.50
CA ALA A 288 -7.66 16.16 8.66
C ALA A 288 -8.50 15.45 9.74
N ASP A 289 -9.82 15.49 9.59
CA ASP A 289 -10.81 14.95 10.51
C ASP A 289 -11.75 13.95 9.81
N THR A 290 -12.60 13.29 10.57
CA THR A 290 -13.67 12.45 10.06
C THR A 290 -15.01 13.17 10.26
N HIS A 291 -15.74 13.36 9.16
CA HIS A 291 -17.05 14.00 9.14
C HIS A 291 -18.13 12.94 8.91
N TYR A 292 -19.13 12.91 9.78
CA TYR A 292 -20.32 12.10 9.57
C TYR A 292 -21.36 12.97 8.87
N ILE A 293 -21.86 12.52 7.72
CA ILE A 293 -22.88 13.23 6.93
C ILE A 293 -24.18 12.45 7.04
N ARG A 294 -25.22 13.07 7.61
CA ARG A 294 -26.52 12.40 7.82
C ARG A 294 -27.59 12.85 6.83
N HIS A 295 -27.45 14.05 6.29
CA HIS A 295 -28.45 14.61 5.38
C HIS A 295 -27.78 15.53 4.39
N ILE A 296 -28.16 15.37 3.12
CA ILE A 296 -27.76 16.25 2.05
C ILE A 296 -29.01 16.57 1.25
N LYS A 297 -29.29 17.86 1.09
CA LYS A 297 -30.46 18.36 0.39
C LYS A 297 -30.05 19.40 -0.64
N LEU A 298 -30.61 19.28 -1.83
CA LEU A 298 -30.48 20.21 -2.94
C LEU A 298 -31.81 20.93 -3.14
N SER A 299 -31.73 22.25 -3.24
CA SER A 299 -32.89 23.12 -3.47
C SER A 299 -32.56 24.11 -4.58
N SER A 300 -33.51 24.45 -5.42
CA SER A 300 -33.34 25.43 -6.48
C SER A 300 -34.68 26.04 -6.88
N ASP A 301 -34.63 27.20 -7.51
CA ASP A 301 -35.84 27.89 -7.98
C ASP A 301 -36.50 27.19 -9.18
N CYS A 302 -35.77 26.27 -9.84
CA CYS A 302 -36.17 25.68 -11.12
C CYS A 302 -36.66 24.22 -11.03
N TRP A 303 -36.58 23.55 -9.87
CA TRP A 303 -36.92 22.14 -9.69
C TRP A 303 -37.22 21.84 -8.22
N GLU A 304 -37.94 20.74 -7.97
CA GLU A 304 -38.30 20.34 -6.60
C GLU A 304 -37.06 19.96 -5.78
N ASP A 305 -37.17 20.16 -4.47
CA ASP A 305 -36.12 19.81 -3.52
C ASP A 305 -35.73 18.32 -3.64
N LEU A 306 -34.45 18.05 -3.90
CA LEU A 306 -33.93 16.69 -3.93
C LEU A 306 -33.19 16.36 -2.65
N ILE A 307 -33.50 15.19 -2.10
CA ILE A 307 -32.72 14.58 -1.02
C ILE A 307 -31.72 13.64 -1.67
N VAL A 308 -30.43 13.81 -1.36
CA VAL A 308 -29.38 12.95 -1.93
C VAL A 308 -29.34 11.64 -1.14
N PRO A 309 -29.58 10.48 -1.78
CA PRO A 309 -29.47 9.20 -1.10
C PRO A 309 -28.02 8.95 -0.65
N LEU A 310 -27.84 8.48 0.59
CA LEU A 310 -26.52 8.10 1.12
C LEU A 310 -26.08 6.69 0.69
N THR A 311 -26.96 5.96 0.00
CA THR A 311 -26.73 4.62 -0.55
C THR A 311 -26.22 4.69 -1.98
N LEU A 312 -25.71 3.56 -2.51
CA LEU A 312 -25.31 3.48 -3.91
C LEU A 312 -26.54 3.64 -4.81
N GLN A 313 -26.40 4.49 -5.82
CA GLN A 313 -27.38 4.76 -6.87
C GLN A 313 -26.63 4.86 -8.20
N ASN A 314 -27.24 4.41 -9.29
CA ASN A 314 -26.65 4.55 -10.63
C ASN A 314 -27.25 5.78 -11.32
N LEU A 315 -26.39 6.72 -11.75
CA LEU A 315 -26.83 7.94 -12.42
C LEU A 315 -27.38 7.70 -13.84
N GLU A 316 -27.08 6.52 -14.42
CA GLU A 316 -27.62 6.09 -15.71
C GLU A 316 -29.11 5.71 -15.63
N ASP A 317 -29.62 5.41 -14.43
CA ASP A 317 -31.03 5.09 -14.23
C ASP A 317 -31.90 6.34 -14.49
N LEU A 318 -32.99 6.16 -15.23
CA LEU A 318 -33.85 7.28 -15.68
C LEU A 318 -34.47 8.08 -14.53
N ASP A 319 -34.70 7.44 -13.39
CA ASP A 319 -35.35 8.04 -12.21
C ASP A 319 -34.35 8.67 -11.21
N VAL A 320 -33.04 8.56 -11.47
CA VAL A 320 -31.99 9.07 -10.58
C VAL A 320 -31.48 10.41 -11.08
N ASN A 321 -31.81 11.47 -10.34
CA ASN A 321 -31.36 12.83 -10.66
C ASN A 321 -30.15 13.29 -9.82
N VAL A 322 -29.81 12.57 -8.76
CA VAL A 322 -28.65 12.86 -7.92
C VAL A 322 -28.10 11.59 -7.26
N CYS A 323 -26.78 11.46 -7.22
CA CYS A 323 -26.11 10.38 -6.49
C CYS A 323 -24.74 10.79 -5.94
N LEU A 324 -24.18 9.94 -5.09
CA LEU A 324 -22.84 10.08 -4.54
C LEU A 324 -21.84 9.20 -5.30
N ASP A 325 -20.61 9.69 -5.50
CA ASP A 325 -19.51 8.89 -6.07
C ASP A 325 -18.87 7.96 -5.02
N LEU A 326 -19.53 6.85 -4.72
CA LEU A 326 -19.10 5.98 -3.61
C LEU A 326 -17.86 5.14 -3.92
N LEU A 327 -17.53 4.98 -5.21
CA LEU A 327 -16.46 4.12 -5.66
C LEU A 327 -15.14 4.88 -5.68
N GLU A 328 -15.11 6.06 -6.32
CA GLU A 328 -13.86 6.75 -6.65
C GLU A 328 -13.53 7.89 -5.67
N SER A 329 -14.49 8.36 -4.86
CA SER A 329 -14.28 9.46 -3.91
C SER A 329 -14.19 9.01 -2.44
N GLU A 330 -13.87 9.94 -1.53
CA GLU A 330 -13.62 9.69 -0.10
C GLU A 330 -14.86 9.32 0.72
N TRP A 331 -16.02 9.14 0.08
CA TRP A 331 -17.20 8.58 0.71
C TRP A 331 -16.93 7.20 1.33
N GLY A 332 -16.84 7.18 2.66
CA GLY A 332 -16.71 6.00 3.51
C GLY A 332 -18.02 5.22 3.66
N ARG A 333 -17.99 4.14 4.42
CA ARG A 333 -19.17 3.26 4.63
C ARG A 333 -20.35 3.99 5.31
N LEU A 334 -21.55 3.42 5.15
CA LEU A 334 -22.69 3.77 5.99
C LEU A 334 -22.40 3.39 7.44
N TYR A 335 -22.86 4.23 8.35
CA TYR A 335 -22.58 4.16 9.77
C TYR A 335 -23.76 4.75 10.55
N SER A 336 -24.16 4.10 11.65
CA SER A 336 -25.20 4.67 12.52
C SER A 336 -24.55 5.54 13.60
N LYS A 337 -24.88 6.84 13.62
CA LYS A 337 -24.40 7.80 14.64
C LYS A 337 -25.57 8.59 15.21
N ASP A 338 -25.65 8.65 16.54
CA ASP A 338 -26.73 9.34 17.27
C ASP A 338 -28.15 8.94 16.83
N GLY A 339 -28.33 7.69 16.35
CA GLY A 339 -29.61 7.18 15.84
C GLY A 339 -29.92 7.53 14.38
N TYR A 340 -29.02 8.24 13.69
CA TYR A 340 -29.12 8.55 12.26
C TYR A 340 -28.26 7.61 11.43
N GLU A 341 -28.73 7.26 10.24
CA GLU A 341 -27.90 6.63 9.21
C GLU A 341 -27.06 7.71 8.53
N CYS A 342 -25.74 7.56 8.60
CA CYS A 342 -24.78 8.55 8.17
C CYS A 342 -23.77 7.91 7.22
N ARG A 343 -23.18 8.71 6.34
CA ARG A 343 -22.01 8.32 5.57
C ARG A 343 -20.79 9.07 6.06
N ILE A 344 -19.66 8.37 6.13
CA ILE A 344 -18.41 8.94 6.62
C ILE A 344 -17.69 9.65 5.48
N LEU A 345 -17.06 10.79 5.77
CA LEU A 345 -16.14 11.49 4.88
C LEU A 345 -14.84 11.78 5.63
N SER A 346 -13.73 11.21 5.15
CA SER A 346 -12.42 11.29 5.80
C SER A 346 -11.31 11.04 4.77
N ALA A 347 -10.14 11.65 4.95
CA ALA A 347 -9.04 11.44 4.03
C ALA A 347 -8.63 9.97 3.94
N LYS A 348 -8.56 9.44 2.71
CA LYS A 348 -8.04 8.09 2.43
C LYS A 348 -6.93 8.17 1.40
N SER A 349 -5.77 7.61 1.72
CA SER A 349 -4.67 7.49 0.77
C SER A 349 -5.09 6.60 -0.39
N GLY A 350 -5.40 7.20 -1.55
CA GLY A 350 -5.70 6.48 -2.79
C GLY A 350 -7.00 6.88 -3.52
N LYS A 351 -7.90 7.66 -2.91
CA LYS A 351 -9.16 8.08 -3.56
C LYS A 351 -9.14 9.55 -3.98
N LYS A 352 -10.10 9.99 -4.81
CA LYS A 352 -10.27 11.42 -5.15
C LYS A 352 -10.57 12.23 -3.89
N ASN A 353 -9.78 13.26 -3.63
CA ASN A 353 -9.91 14.12 -2.44
C ASN A 353 -11.31 14.74 -2.33
N GLY A 354 -12.01 14.50 -1.24
CA GLY A 354 -13.34 15.01 -0.97
C GLY A 354 -14.48 14.02 -1.31
N GLY A 355 -15.70 14.41 -0.95
CA GLY A 355 -16.92 13.65 -1.19
C GLY A 355 -17.66 14.18 -2.39
N TYR A 356 -17.69 13.44 -3.49
CA TYR A 356 -18.22 13.90 -4.77
C TYR A 356 -19.72 13.57 -4.89
N ILE A 357 -20.47 14.53 -5.43
CA ILE A 357 -21.92 14.47 -5.63
C ILE A 357 -22.17 14.80 -7.11
N PHE A 358 -22.88 13.91 -7.79
CA PHE A 358 -23.27 14.06 -9.18
C PHE A 358 -24.74 14.46 -9.27
N ILE A 359 -25.02 15.54 -10.00
CA ILE A 359 -26.35 16.12 -10.11
C ILE A 359 -26.72 16.20 -11.59
N LYS A 360 -27.78 15.51 -12.00
CA LYS A 360 -28.32 15.54 -13.36
C LYS A 360 -29.23 16.75 -13.51
N LEU A 361 -28.83 17.69 -14.35
CA LEU A 361 -29.55 18.94 -14.57
C LEU A 361 -30.69 18.73 -15.60
N PRO A 362 -31.90 19.23 -15.32
CA PRO A 362 -32.98 19.27 -16.30
C PRO A 362 -32.58 20.00 -17.60
N PRO A 363 -32.99 19.51 -18.79
CA PRO A 363 -32.61 20.09 -20.07
C PRO A 363 -32.97 21.57 -20.25
N ASP A 364 -34.04 22.03 -19.60
CA ASP A 364 -34.50 23.41 -19.71
C ASP A 364 -33.60 24.41 -18.98
N ILE A 365 -32.85 23.97 -17.96
CA ILE A 365 -31.90 24.81 -17.22
C ILE A 365 -30.64 25.09 -18.06
N LEU A 366 -30.28 24.18 -18.97
CA LEU A 366 -29.15 24.37 -19.90
C LEU A 366 -29.35 25.54 -20.88
N LYS A 367 -30.59 26.07 -20.99
CA LYS A 367 -30.93 27.25 -21.82
C LYS A 367 -30.77 28.58 -21.07
N ALA A 368 -30.74 28.58 -19.74
CA ALA A 368 -30.50 29.78 -18.93
C ALA A 368 -29.03 30.22 -19.04
N LYS A 369 -28.66 31.44 -18.62
CA LYS A 369 -27.26 31.92 -18.60
C LYS A 369 -26.50 31.54 -17.32
N SER A 370 -27.22 31.48 -16.22
CA SER A 370 -26.79 30.97 -14.91
C SER A 370 -28.02 30.50 -14.14
N TYR A 371 -27.81 29.65 -13.14
CA TYR A 371 -28.87 29.18 -12.25
C TYR A 371 -28.34 29.05 -10.82
N ASN A 372 -29.24 29.21 -9.85
CA ASN A 372 -28.90 29.14 -8.44
C ASN A 372 -29.27 27.77 -7.86
N LEU A 373 -28.38 27.24 -7.03
CA LEU A 373 -28.55 25.98 -6.35
C LEU A 373 -28.11 26.12 -4.89
N ASN A 374 -28.98 25.72 -3.98
CA ASN A 374 -28.68 25.68 -2.55
C ASN A 374 -28.37 24.23 -2.18
N LEU A 375 -27.16 24.00 -1.64
CA LEU A 375 -26.76 22.72 -1.10
C LEU A 375 -26.71 22.82 0.43
N LEU A 376 -27.55 22.05 1.09
CA LEU A 376 -27.55 21.89 2.54
C LEU A 376 -26.92 20.54 2.89
N VAL A 377 -25.93 20.57 3.77
CA VAL A 377 -25.25 19.39 4.29
C VAL A 377 -25.31 19.42 5.81
N GLU A 378 -25.95 18.42 6.41
CA GLU A 378 -25.90 18.21 7.86
C GLU A 378 -24.77 17.24 8.19
N SER A 379 -23.80 17.76 8.94
CA SER A 379 -22.57 17.06 9.24
C SER A 379 -22.17 17.18 10.71
N ARG A 380 -21.33 16.26 11.16
CA ARG A 380 -20.72 16.32 12.47
C ARG A 380 -19.28 15.82 12.41
N SER A 381 -18.35 16.71 12.75
CA SER A 381 -16.92 16.43 12.84
C SER A 381 -16.53 15.75 14.17
N ILE A 382 -15.48 14.91 14.19
CA ILE A 382 -15.02 14.23 15.43
C ILE A 382 -14.16 15.17 16.28
N LEU A 383 -13.15 15.80 15.69
CA LEU A 383 -12.18 16.62 16.39
C LEU A 383 -12.54 18.11 16.32
N ASP A 384 -13.51 18.50 15.47
CA ASP A 384 -13.97 19.88 15.26
C ASP A 384 -12.80 20.83 14.90
N LYS A 385 -11.81 20.29 14.18
CA LYS A 385 -10.59 21.03 13.77
C LYS A 385 -10.73 21.75 12.44
N GLU A 386 -11.75 21.41 11.67
CA GLU A 386 -11.98 21.90 10.32
C GLU A 386 -13.48 21.90 10.01
N LYS A 387 -13.86 22.62 8.95
CA LYS A 387 -15.24 22.69 8.45
C LYS A 387 -15.31 22.12 7.04
N ILE A 388 -16.50 21.64 6.67
CA ILE A 388 -16.77 21.23 5.30
C ILE A 388 -16.94 22.47 4.45
N ASN A 389 -16.08 22.60 3.44
CA ASN A 389 -16.20 23.54 2.36
C ASN A 389 -16.81 22.85 1.13
N ILE A 390 -17.41 23.64 0.25
CA ILE A 390 -18.10 23.13 -0.94
C ILE A 390 -17.44 23.76 -2.16
N GLU A 391 -17.14 22.93 -3.14
CA GLU A 391 -16.62 23.35 -4.43
C GLU A 391 -17.45 22.73 -5.55
N PHE A 392 -17.60 23.44 -6.65
CA PHE A 392 -18.24 22.94 -7.86
C PHE A 392 -17.32 23.10 -9.05
N ILE A 393 -17.51 22.25 -10.06
CA ILE A 393 -16.74 22.35 -11.29
C ILE A 393 -17.26 23.51 -12.15
N ASN A 394 -16.37 24.46 -12.46
CA ASN A 394 -16.66 25.49 -13.46
C ASN A 394 -16.21 24.97 -14.82
N TYR A 395 -17.16 24.45 -15.60
CA TYR A 395 -16.86 23.89 -16.91
C TYR A 395 -16.38 24.92 -17.94
N LYS A 396 -16.51 26.25 -17.70
CA LYS A 396 -15.95 27.25 -18.62
C LYS A 396 -14.45 27.40 -18.45
N THR A 397 -13.95 27.24 -17.24
CA THR A 397 -12.52 27.37 -16.91
C THR A 397 -11.83 26.03 -16.76
N GLY A 398 -12.58 24.96 -16.55
CA GLY A 398 -12.05 23.62 -16.25
C GLY A 398 -11.44 23.53 -14.86
N THR A 399 -11.85 24.40 -13.94
CA THR A 399 -11.29 24.52 -12.60
C THR A 399 -12.36 24.30 -11.53
N TRP A 400 -11.94 23.84 -10.34
CA TRP A 400 -12.79 23.85 -9.16
C TRP A 400 -12.99 25.29 -8.67
N GLN A 401 -14.25 25.69 -8.47
CA GLN A 401 -14.62 26.97 -7.92
C GLN A 401 -15.16 26.77 -6.51
N LYS A 402 -14.56 27.49 -5.54
CA LYS A 402 -15.08 27.56 -4.17
C LYS A 402 -16.39 28.33 -4.17
N VAL A 403 -17.34 27.87 -3.36
CA VAL A 403 -18.61 28.57 -3.19
C VAL A 403 -18.37 29.87 -2.41
N ASP A 404 -18.84 30.99 -2.95
CA ASP A 404 -18.58 32.32 -2.39
C ASP A 404 -19.30 32.56 -1.06
N THR A 405 -20.47 31.93 -0.86
CA THR A 405 -21.28 32.10 0.35
C THR A 405 -21.62 30.74 0.96
N ILE A 406 -21.02 30.45 2.12
CA ILE A 406 -21.34 29.30 2.95
C ILE A 406 -21.72 29.78 4.35
N GLU A 407 -22.90 29.38 4.80
CA GLU A 407 -23.43 29.65 6.13
C GLU A 407 -23.34 28.37 6.97
N TYR A 408 -22.79 28.47 8.18
CA TYR A 408 -22.70 27.37 9.13
C TYR A 408 -23.65 27.62 10.30
N GLN A 409 -24.50 26.64 10.62
CA GLN A 409 -25.46 26.73 11.69
C GLN A 409 -25.39 25.49 12.59
N ASN A 410 -25.09 25.71 13.88
CA ASN A 410 -25.17 24.63 14.87
C ASN A 410 -26.63 24.28 15.16
N LEU A 411 -26.95 23.00 15.07
CA LEU A 411 -28.25 22.41 15.41
C LEU A 411 -28.30 22.03 16.90
N GLN A 412 -29.51 21.95 17.44
CA GLN A 412 -29.72 21.74 18.89
C GLN A 412 -29.23 20.36 19.39
N ASP A 413 -29.06 19.41 18.49
CA ASP A 413 -28.59 18.04 18.73
C ASP A 413 -27.05 17.89 18.61
N GLY A 414 -26.32 18.99 18.39
CA GLY A 414 -24.86 19.00 18.27
C GLY A 414 -24.34 18.65 16.87
N TRP A 415 -25.21 18.61 15.87
CA TRP A 415 -24.85 18.58 14.45
C TRP A 415 -24.69 20.00 13.90
N GLU A 416 -24.04 20.11 12.75
CA GLU A 416 -23.86 21.38 12.05
C GLU A 416 -24.50 21.29 10.66
N SER A 417 -25.28 22.31 10.32
CA SER A 417 -25.82 22.51 8.98
C SER A 417 -24.92 23.48 8.22
N THR A 418 -24.36 23.01 7.11
CA THR A 418 -23.61 23.81 6.14
C THR A 418 -24.51 24.11 4.95
N ILE A 419 -24.81 25.38 4.71
CA ILE A 419 -25.67 25.83 3.62
C ILE A 419 -24.82 26.63 2.64
N ALA A 420 -24.62 26.07 1.45
CA ALA A 420 -23.91 26.71 0.35
C ALA A 420 -24.88 27.22 -0.70
N LYS A 421 -24.69 28.46 -1.14
CA LYS A 421 -25.44 29.07 -2.25
C LYS A 421 -24.54 29.13 -3.48
N LEU A 422 -24.82 28.29 -4.47
CA LEU A 422 -24.04 28.13 -5.69
C LEU A 422 -24.70 28.91 -6.83
N GLU A 423 -23.96 29.84 -7.45
CA GLU A 423 -24.35 30.42 -8.74
C GLU A 423 -23.58 29.68 -9.84
N ILE A 424 -24.30 28.89 -10.63
CA ILE A 424 -23.68 27.99 -11.59
C ILE A 424 -23.84 28.55 -13.00
N PRO A 425 -22.73 28.81 -13.72
CA PRO A 425 -22.80 29.29 -15.09
C PRO A 425 -23.30 28.18 -16.02
N SER A 426 -24.23 28.50 -16.91
CA SER A 426 -24.58 27.58 -17.99
C SER A 426 -23.42 27.45 -18.97
N ILE A 427 -23.19 26.25 -19.50
CA ILE A 427 -22.23 26.02 -20.56
C ILE A 427 -22.92 25.50 -21.82
N SER A 428 -22.50 25.98 -22.98
CA SER A 428 -22.94 25.41 -24.25
C SER A 428 -22.31 24.03 -24.45
N VAL A 429 -22.93 23.17 -25.26
CA VAL A 429 -22.36 21.85 -25.57
C VAL A 429 -20.99 21.98 -26.25
N GLU A 430 -20.79 23.02 -27.08
CA GLU A 430 -19.54 23.29 -27.78
C GLU A 430 -18.42 23.74 -26.83
N ASP A 431 -18.71 24.68 -25.93
CA ASP A 431 -17.74 25.15 -24.92
C ASP A 431 -17.35 24.01 -23.97
N TYR A 432 -18.30 23.15 -23.62
CA TYR A 432 -18.04 21.97 -22.78
C TYR A 432 -17.07 21.00 -23.46
N GLN A 433 -17.25 20.72 -24.75
CA GLN A 433 -16.34 19.86 -25.52
C GLN A 433 -14.93 20.47 -25.65
N LEU A 434 -14.84 21.80 -25.84
CA LEU A 434 -13.55 22.51 -25.87
C LEU A 434 -12.84 22.44 -24.52
N THR A 435 -13.55 22.67 -23.42
CA THR A 435 -12.97 22.57 -22.07
C THR A 435 -12.56 21.14 -21.75
N LEU A 436 -13.36 20.14 -22.11
CA LEU A 436 -13.01 18.73 -21.97
C LEU A 436 -11.70 18.41 -22.70
N HIS A 437 -11.57 18.81 -23.96
CA HIS A 437 -10.36 18.61 -24.73
C HIS A 437 -9.15 19.32 -24.09
N LYS A 438 -9.34 20.54 -23.58
CA LYS A 438 -8.28 21.30 -22.90
C LYS A 438 -7.83 20.62 -21.60
N ILE A 439 -8.78 20.17 -20.76
CA ILE A 439 -8.51 19.42 -19.54
C ILE A 439 -7.78 18.11 -19.87
N GLN A 440 -8.20 17.43 -20.94
CA GLN A 440 -7.56 16.20 -21.42
C GLN A 440 -6.11 16.42 -21.83
N GLU A 441 -5.81 17.48 -22.57
CA GLU A 441 -4.44 17.84 -22.95
C GLU A 441 -3.60 18.34 -21.76
N GLU A 442 -4.21 19.03 -20.79
CA GLU A 442 -3.50 19.57 -19.62
C GLU A 442 -3.21 18.50 -18.55
N SER A 443 -4.04 17.47 -18.46
CA SER A 443 -3.90 16.34 -17.51
C SER A 443 -2.96 15.25 -17.98
N LYS A 444 -2.60 15.20 -19.27
CA LYS A 444 -1.58 14.28 -19.77
C LYS A 444 -0.26 14.48 -19.01
N PRO A 445 0.39 13.39 -18.54
CA PRO A 445 1.70 13.48 -17.91
C PRO A 445 2.73 14.01 -18.91
N ASP A 446 3.80 14.64 -18.45
CA ASP A 446 4.76 15.27 -19.37
C ASP A 446 5.50 14.23 -20.23
N ILE A 447 5.65 13.01 -19.71
CA ILE A 447 6.16 11.83 -20.41
C ILE A 447 5.29 10.62 -20.08
N GLU A 448 5.05 9.76 -21.07
CA GLU A 448 4.47 8.43 -20.94
C GLU A 448 5.45 7.39 -21.45
N ILE A 449 5.41 6.18 -20.88
CA ILE A 449 6.10 5.01 -21.46
C ILE A 449 5.02 4.23 -22.20
N GLU A 450 5.01 4.32 -23.53
CA GLU A 450 4.02 3.67 -24.39
C GLU A 450 4.25 2.16 -24.45
N GLU A 451 5.51 1.74 -24.58
CA GLU A 451 5.84 0.36 -24.90
C GLU A 451 7.23 -0.04 -24.41
N ILE A 452 7.38 -1.32 -24.04
CA ILE A 452 8.66 -1.96 -23.75
C ILE A 452 8.72 -3.25 -24.56
N ASN A 453 9.61 -3.31 -25.54
CA ASN A 453 9.78 -4.48 -26.40
C ASN A 453 11.17 -5.08 -26.24
N LEU A 454 11.26 -6.39 -26.45
CA LEU A 454 12.52 -7.08 -26.64
C LEU A 454 12.59 -7.54 -28.09
N THR A 455 13.67 -7.19 -28.78
CA THR A 455 13.90 -7.62 -30.15
C THR A 455 15.18 -8.46 -30.27
N VAL A 456 15.15 -9.40 -31.20
CA VAL A 456 16.33 -10.17 -31.65
C VAL A 456 16.41 -10.03 -33.15
N ASN A 457 17.52 -9.47 -33.66
CA ASN A 457 17.70 -9.15 -35.09
C ASN A 457 16.56 -8.27 -35.67
N GLY A 458 15.96 -7.41 -34.85
CA GLY A 458 14.86 -6.53 -35.26
C GLY A 458 13.46 -7.13 -35.22
N GLU A 459 13.31 -8.40 -34.79
CA GLU A 459 12.01 -9.05 -34.60
C GLU A 459 11.65 -9.12 -33.11
N ASP A 460 10.41 -8.77 -32.75
CA ASP A 460 9.92 -8.87 -31.38
C ASP A 460 9.92 -10.33 -30.89
N LYS A 461 10.48 -10.54 -29.70
CA LYS A 461 10.55 -11.86 -29.06
C LYS A 461 10.22 -11.80 -27.57
N TYR A 462 9.61 -12.89 -27.11
CA TYR A 462 9.36 -13.15 -25.68
C TYR A 462 10.16 -14.35 -25.17
N ILE A 463 10.91 -15.02 -26.05
CA ILE A 463 11.77 -16.14 -25.73
C ILE A 463 13.10 -15.91 -26.45
N ILE A 464 14.19 -15.96 -25.70
CA ILE A 464 15.56 -15.88 -26.21
C ILE A 464 16.38 -17.06 -25.71
N ASP A 465 17.44 -17.40 -26.42
CA ASP A 465 18.38 -18.42 -25.97
C ASP A 465 19.49 -17.78 -25.12
N ALA A 466 20.07 -18.54 -24.19
CA ALA A 466 21.24 -18.09 -23.44
C ALA A 466 22.36 -17.67 -24.42
N HIS A 467 23.10 -16.61 -24.11
CA HIS A 467 24.13 -16.03 -24.99
C HIS A 467 23.63 -15.40 -26.31
N GLN A 468 22.34 -15.53 -26.66
CA GLN A 468 21.77 -14.86 -27.82
C GLN A 468 21.71 -13.33 -27.60
N PRO A 469 22.29 -12.51 -28.50
CA PRO A 469 22.18 -11.06 -28.41
C PRO A 469 20.72 -10.60 -28.55
N PHE A 470 20.33 -9.58 -27.78
CA PHE A 470 18.99 -8.99 -27.83
C PHE A 470 19.03 -7.49 -27.52
N GLU A 471 17.98 -6.78 -27.88
CA GLU A 471 17.80 -5.37 -27.53
C GLU A 471 16.51 -5.20 -26.73
N ILE A 472 16.52 -4.34 -25.73
CA ILE A 472 15.30 -3.87 -25.05
C ILE A 472 15.06 -2.43 -25.47
N THR A 473 13.91 -2.16 -26.05
CA THR A 473 13.51 -0.82 -26.49
C THR A 473 12.40 -0.30 -25.60
N VAL A 474 12.60 0.87 -25.01
CA VAL A 474 11.57 1.61 -24.28
C VAL A 474 11.11 2.77 -25.16
N THR A 475 9.84 2.76 -25.57
CA THR A 475 9.22 3.87 -26.30
C THR A 475 8.60 4.83 -25.30
N VAL A 476 9.05 6.08 -25.32
CA VAL A 476 8.49 7.16 -24.50
C VAL A 476 7.82 8.20 -25.38
N PHE A 477 6.69 8.74 -24.92
CA PHE A 477 5.99 9.84 -25.57
C PHE A 477 6.01 11.06 -24.66
N ALA A 478 6.70 12.12 -25.10
CA ALA A 478 6.74 13.39 -24.40
C ALA A 478 5.59 14.28 -24.89
N ASN A 479 4.53 14.39 -24.09
CA ASN A 479 3.37 15.24 -24.37
C ASN A 479 3.72 16.73 -24.39
N ARG A 480 4.87 17.10 -23.80
CA ARG A 480 5.41 18.46 -23.73
C ARG A 480 6.93 18.44 -23.87
N LEU A 481 7.52 19.61 -24.09
CA LEU A 481 8.97 19.76 -24.13
C LEU A 481 9.58 19.45 -22.75
N VAL A 482 10.40 18.40 -22.68
CA VAL A 482 11.16 18.04 -21.47
C VAL A 482 12.64 18.33 -21.70
N ALA A 483 13.18 19.26 -20.91
CA ALA A 483 14.54 19.77 -21.09
C ALA A 483 15.62 18.70 -20.84
N VAL A 484 15.43 17.84 -19.85
CA VAL A 484 16.33 16.74 -19.51
C VAL A 484 15.52 15.53 -19.05
N ALA A 485 15.80 14.36 -19.62
CA ALA A 485 15.24 13.10 -19.21
C ALA A 485 16.29 11.98 -19.19
N ASP A 486 16.09 10.99 -18.32
CA ASP A 486 16.83 9.72 -18.29
C ASP A 486 15.82 8.60 -18.33
N VAL A 487 16.08 7.57 -19.15
CA VAL A 487 15.27 6.36 -19.20
C VAL A 487 16.09 5.22 -18.65
N GLY A 488 15.51 4.44 -17.73
CA GLY A 488 16.16 3.25 -17.17
C GLY A 488 15.26 2.03 -17.22
N ILE A 489 15.89 0.86 -17.22
CA ILE A 489 15.22 -0.44 -17.17
C ILE A 489 15.70 -1.24 -15.96
N LYS A 490 14.78 -2.00 -15.37
CA LYS A 490 15.03 -2.99 -14.32
C LYS A 490 14.63 -4.35 -14.85
N ILE A 491 15.56 -5.29 -14.92
CA ILE A 491 15.27 -6.68 -15.24
C ILE A 491 15.23 -7.46 -13.93
N THR A 492 14.11 -8.14 -13.66
CA THR A 492 13.87 -8.92 -12.45
C THR A 492 13.57 -10.36 -12.81
N ARG A 493 14.30 -11.31 -12.24
CA ARG A 493 14.04 -12.74 -12.34
C ARG A 493 12.91 -13.16 -11.40
N SER A 494 12.21 -14.24 -11.72
CA SER A 494 11.10 -14.78 -10.92
C SER A 494 11.40 -15.05 -9.44
N ASP A 495 12.66 -15.22 -9.05
CA ASP A 495 13.09 -15.41 -7.66
C ASP A 495 13.48 -14.09 -6.93
N GLY A 496 13.23 -12.94 -7.56
CA GLY A 496 13.42 -11.61 -6.98
C GLY A 496 14.80 -10.98 -7.23
N VAL A 497 15.76 -11.74 -7.79
CA VAL A 497 17.06 -11.17 -8.19
C VAL A 497 16.85 -10.17 -9.32
N HIS A 498 17.47 -8.99 -9.23
CA HIS A 498 17.28 -7.92 -10.22
C HIS A 498 18.53 -7.08 -10.44
N THR A 499 18.60 -6.49 -11.63
CA THR A 499 19.67 -5.55 -12.04
C THR A 499 19.05 -4.36 -12.77
N PHE A 500 19.71 -3.20 -12.66
CA PHE A 500 19.28 -1.94 -13.25
C PHE A 500 20.25 -1.48 -14.34
N TRP A 501 19.69 -0.94 -15.41
CA TRP A 501 20.40 -0.19 -16.44
C TRP A 501 19.75 1.16 -16.61
N GLN A 502 20.55 2.17 -16.90
CA GLN A 502 20.09 3.53 -17.10
C GLN A 502 20.81 4.14 -18.29
N SER A 503 20.12 5.04 -18.97
CA SER A 503 20.64 5.76 -20.13
C SER A 503 21.78 6.72 -19.75
N SER A 504 21.78 7.21 -18.50
CA SER A 504 22.76 8.16 -17.97
C SER A 504 23.82 7.50 -17.08
N GLY A 505 24.96 7.11 -17.67
CA GLY A 505 26.17 6.71 -16.92
C GLY A 505 27.39 7.60 -17.15
N LEU A 506 27.32 8.55 -18.11
CA LEU A 506 28.42 9.42 -18.53
C LEU A 506 27.89 10.83 -18.90
N LYS A 507 28.76 11.84 -18.81
CA LYS A 507 28.48 13.22 -19.23
C LYS A 507 28.02 13.22 -20.72
N ASN A 508 26.86 13.83 -21.01
CA ASN A 508 26.19 13.95 -22.33
C ASN A 508 25.26 12.81 -22.79
N TYR A 509 24.86 11.88 -21.91
CA TYR A 509 23.93 10.79 -22.29
C TYR A 509 22.50 10.95 -21.74
N ASN A 510 22.17 12.03 -21.03
CA ASN A 510 20.76 12.36 -20.77
C ASN A 510 20.08 12.73 -22.10
N LEU A 511 18.80 12.41 -22.24
CA LEU A 511 17.96 12.93 -23.30
C LEU A 511 17.72 14.42 -23.05
N HIS A 512 17.90 15.25 -24.08
CA HIS A 512 17.75 16.70 -23.97
C HIS A 512 16.67 17.20 -24.93
N ASN A 513 15.83 18.12 -24.44
CA ASN A 513 14.79 18.80 -25.22
C ASN A 513 13.89 17.81 -25.99
N ILE A 514 13.44 16.74 -25.32
CA ILE A 514 12.57 15.75 -25.97
C ILE A 514 11.13 16.25 -26.05
N SER A 515 10.51 16.00 -27.20
CA SER A 515 9.10 16.24 -27.48
C SER A 515 8.62 15.18 -28.47
N GLY A 516 7.39 14.70 -28.35
CA GLY A 516 6.88 13.61 -29.19
C GLY A 516 7.49 12.25 -28.83
N ARG A 517 7.56 11.33 -29.79
CA ARG A 517 7.95 9.94 -29.55
C ARG A 517 9.46 9.74 -29.63
N VAL A 518 10.03 9.12 -28.61
CA VAL A 518 11.45 8.79 -28.52
C VAL A 518 11.61 7.33 -28.13
N LYS A 519 12.46 6.58 -28.86
CA LYS A 519 12.82 5.19 -28.54
C LYS A 519 14.20 5.16 -27.90
N VAL A 520 14.30 4.47 -26.77
CA VAL A 520 15.55 4.23 -26.04
C VAL A 520 15.89 2.75 -26.11
N CYS A 521 16.97 2.41 -26.82
CA CYS A 521 17.35 1.03 -27.11
C CYS A 521 18.57 0.61 -26.27
N PHE A 522 18.41 -0.36 -25.38
CA PHE A 522 19.47 -0.99 -24.59
C PHE A 522 19.97 -2.25 -25.31
N LYS A 523 21.24 -2.27 -25.73
CA LYS A 523 21.78 -3.32 -26.60
C LYS A 523 22.63 -4.35 -25.84
N PHE A 524 22.08 -5.55 -25.63
CA PHE A 524 22.77 -6.65 -24.96
C PHE A 524 23.49 -7.52 -25.98
N LYS A 525 24.71 -7.10 -26.37
CA LYS A 525 25.53 -7.79 -27.39
C LYS A 525 26.00 -9.18 -26.96
N GLU A 526 26.22 -9.38 -25.67
CA GLU A 526 26.59 -10.66 -25.08
C GLU A 526 25.62 -10.94 -23.93
N ASN A 527 24.70 -11.88 -24.14
CA ASN A 527 23.66 -12.20 -23.16
C ASN A 527 24.21 -13.16 -22.09
N TYR A 528 24.53 -12.63 -20.92
CA TYR A 528 24.94 -13.43 -19.75
C TYR A 528 23.78 -13.76 -18.79
N ILE A 529 22.54 -13.51 -19.21
CA ILE A 529 21.35 -13.81 -18.41
C ILE A 529 21.13 -15.33 -18.41
N ALA A 530 21.06 -15.94 -17.22
CA ALA A 530 20.77 -17.36 -17.08
C ALA A 530 19.39 -17.74 -17.61
N ALA A 531 19.20 -19.03 -17.86
CA ALA A 531 17.87 -19.58 -18.11
C ALA A 531 16.90 -19.26 -16.95
N GLY A 532 15.67 -18.90 -17.30
CA GLY A 532 14.67 -18.48 -16.33
C GLY A 532 13.59 -17.57 -16.93
N GLU A 533 12.67 -17.15 -16.08
CA GLU A 533 11.62 -16.21 -16.43
C GLU A 533 11.95 -14.84 -15.84
N TYR A 534 11.79 -13.81 -16.67
CA TYR A 534 12.18 -12.45 -16.37
C TYR A 534 11.04 -11.48 -16.66
N SER A 535 11.05 -10.37 -15.93
CA SER A 535 10.22 -9.21 -16.21
C SER A 535 11.08 -7.96 -16.32
N VAL A 536 10.73 -7.09 -17.26
CA VAL A 536 11.37 -5.79 -17.48
C VAL A 536 10.41 -4.71 -17.02
N SER A 537 10.90 -3.81 -16.18
CA SER A 537 10.23 -2.56 -15.83
C SER A 537 11.05 -1.41 -16.40
N ALA A 538 10.41 -0.31 -16.80
CA ALA A 538 11.09 0.89 -17.23
C ALA A 538 10.65 2.10 -16.40
N TYR A 539 11.52 3.11 -16.32
CA TYR A 539 11.20 4.42 -15.75
C TYR A 539 11.78 5.52 -16.62
N CYS A 540 11.19 6.72 -16.53
CA CYS A 540 11.73 7.96 -17.06
C CYS A 540 11.82 8.98 -15.92
N ALA A 541 12.96 9.64 -15.76
CA ALA A 541 13.24 10.59 -14.68
C ALA A 541 13.89 11.86 -15.23
N ASN A 542 14.02 12.92 -14.43
CA ASN A 542 14.54 14.22 -14.85
C ASN A 542 16.08 14.27 -15.07
N GLY A 543 16.72 13.11 -15.25
CA GLY A 543 18.14 12.98 -15.53
C GLY A 543 19.06 13.08 -14.30
N TRP A 544 20.30 12.60 -14.45
CA TRP A 544 21.33 12.73 -13.42
C TRP A 544 22.10 14.05 -13.54
N ASN A 545 22.29 14.77 -12.43
CA ASN A 545 23.15 15.97 -12.41
C ASN A 545 24.58 15.60 -11.97
N TYR A 546 25.45 15.42 -12.96
CA TYR A 546 26.85 15.02 -12.74
C TYR A 546 27.68 16.06 -12.00
N GLU A 547 27.44 17.36 -12.23
CA GLU A 547 28.27 18.42 -11.63
C GLU A 547 28.05 18.54 -10.12
N ASN A 548 26.84 18.23 -9.66
CA ASN A 548 26.48 18.26 -8.25
C ASN A 548 26.46 16.86 -7.60
N ASN A 549 26.84 15.81 -8.34
CA ASN A 549 26.68 14.41 -7.96
C ASN A 549 25.30 14.12 -7.35
N PHE A 550 24.26 14.67 -7.96
CA PHE A 550 22.90 14.65 -7.44
C PHE A 550 22.06 13.65 -8.23
N PRO A 551 21.37 12.70 -7.57
CA PRO A 551 20.48 11.78 -8.26
C PRO A 551 19.31 12.53 -8.91
N TYR A 552 18.55 11.84 -9.76
CA TYR A 552 17.29 12.39 -10.26
C TYR A 552 16.40 12.81 -9.07
N SER A 553 15.84 14.02 -9.14
CA SER A 553 14.97 14.56 -8.08
C SER A 553 13.49 14.28 -8.34
N GLU A 554 13.16 13.84 -9.56
CA GLU A 554 11.81 13.58 -10.00
C GLU A 554 11.75 12.43 -11.01
N VAL A 555 10.73 11.60 -10.87
CA VAL A 555 10.42 10.52 -11.82
C VAL A 555 9.18 10.95 -12.60
N LEU A 556 9.35 11.10 -13.92
CA LEU A 556 8.35 11.57 -14.86
C LEU A 556 7.36 10.47 -15.25
N ALA A 557 7.84 9.23 -15.46
CA ALA A 557 7.02 8.08 -15.84
C ALA A 557 7.59 6.76 -15.31
N ARG A 558 6.74 5.75 -15.12
CA ARG A 558 7.15 4.36 -14.80
C ARG A 558 6.20 3.36 -15.47
N ASN A 559 6.74 2.22 -15.86
CA ASN A 559 5.98 1.07 -16.37
C ASN A 559 6.58 -0.20 -15.76
N VAL A 560 5.84 -0.83 -14.83
CA VAL A 560 6.30 -1.96 -14.03
C VAL A 560 5.91 -3.27 -14.71
N SER A 561 6.87 -4.18 -14.87
CA SER A 561 6.68 -5.45 -15.58
C SER A 561 6.06 -5.32 -16.97
N GLY A 562 6.33 -4.21 -17.67
CA GLY A 562 5.79 -3.94 -19.01
C GLY A 562 6.17 -4.97 -20.07
N LEU A 563 7.20 -5.79 -19.82
CA LEU A 563 7.54 -6.94 -20.64
C LEU A 563 7.88 -8.15 -19.78
N LYS A 564 7.41 -9.34 -20.15
CA LYS A 564 7.87 -10.63 -19.62
C LYS A 564 8.54 -11.42 -20.73
N PHE A 565 9.68 -12.04 -20.44
CA PHE A 565 10.38 -12.89 -21.40
C PHE A 565 11.06 -14.07 -20.70
N LYS A 566 11.37 -15.11 -21.48
CA LYS A 566 12.01 -16.33 -21.02
C LYS A 566 13.37 -16.52 -21.70
N VAL A 567 14.34 -16.99 -20.92
CA VAL A 567 15.66 -17.40 -21.43
C VAL A 567 15.75 -18.93 -21.42
N ASN A 568 16.01 -19.54 -22.57
CA ASN A 568 16.23 -20.98 -22.69
C ASN A 568 17.68 -21.35 -22.31
N ASN A 569 17.86 -22.56 -21.79
CA ASN A 569 19.18 -23.06 -21.41
C ASN A 569 19.85 -23.81 -22.58
N GLU A 570 21.01 -23.32 -23.05
CA GLU A 570 21.82 -24.06 -24.04
C GLU A 570 22.85 -25.01 -23.39
N PHE A 571 23.24 -24.78 -22.12
CA PHE A 571 24.27 -25.59 -21.44
C PHE A 571 23.84 -26.03 -20.03
N PRO A 572 23.48 -27.31 -19.82
CA PRO A 572 23.22 -27.83 -18.49
C PRO A 572 24.52 -27.84 -17.67
N GLY A 573 24.64 -26.94 -16.68
CA GLY A 573 25.73 -27.00 -15.70
C GLY A 573 26.42 -25.69 -15.33
N VAL A 574 26.08 -24.56 -15.96
CA VAL A 574 26.67 -23.25 -15.62
C VAL A 574 25.55 -22.23 -15.37
N CYS A 575 25.39 -21.78 -14.12
CA CYS A 575 24.36 -20.85 -13.72
C CYS A 575 25.01 -19.51 -13.31
N PHE A 576 25.17 -18.60 -14.27
CA PHE A 576 25.53 -17.21 -13.96
C PHE A 576 24.26 -16.40 -13.72
N GLY A 577 24.16 -15.68 -12.59
CA GLY A 577 22.99 -14.84 -12.29
C GLY A 577 22.86 -13.63 -13.22
N LEU A 578 22.00 -12.66 -12.87
CA LEU A 578 21.94 -11.37 -13.57
C LEU A 578 23.25 -10.60 -13.35
N VAL A 579 24.06 -10.44 -14.39
CA VAL A 579 25.32 -9.69 -14.32
C VAL A 579 25.07 -8.22 -14.67
N ASN A 580 25.49 -7.31 -13.79
CA ASN A 580 25.45 -5.87 -14.04
C ASN A 580 26.64 -5.47 -14.93
N ILE A 581 26.44 -5.56 -16.25
CA ILE A 581 27.41 -5.11 -17.26
C ILE A 581 26.96 -3.79 -17.89
N GLN A 582 27.92 -2.98 -18.33
CA GLN A 582 27.63 -1.80 -19.12
C GLN A 582 27.16 -2.22 -20.52
N VAL A 583 26.01 -1.69 -20.95
CA VAL A 583 25.44 -1.93 -22.28
C VAL A 583 25.38 -0.63 -23.08
N PRO A 584 25.61 -0.64 -24.39
CA PRO A 584 25.35 0.50 -25.25
C PRO A 584 23.87 0.89 -25.23
N VAL A 585 23.59 2.19 -25.18
CA VAL A 585 22.24 2.75 -25.25
C VAL A 585 22.18 3.70 -26.45
N GLU A 586 21.13 3.56 -27.28
CA GLU A 586 20.86 4.42 -28.44
C GLU A 586 19.52 5.13 -28.30
N TYR A 587 19.45 6.36 -28.81
CA TYR A 587 18.25 7.19 -28.79
C TYR A 587 17.79 7.48 -30.22
N ILE A 588 16.53 7.19 -30.52
CA ILE A 588 15.92 7.43 -31.83
C ILE A 588 14.71 8.33 -31.60
N THR A 589 14.78 9.57 -32.06
CA THR A 589 13.65 10.51 -32.09
C THR A 589 12.85 10.26 -33.36
N GLU A 590 11.55 10.01 -33.22
CA GLU A 590 10.64 9.96 -34.37
C GLU A 590 10.06 11.37 -34.57
N ASP A 591 10.39 12.00 -35.70
CA ASP A 591 9.71 13.23 -36.12
C ASP A 591 8.24 12.88 -36.40
N ILE A 592 7.32 13.51 -35.67
CA ILE A 592 5.86 13.38 -35.89
C ILE A 592 5.41 14.38 -36.93
#